data_AF-A0A0J9YG49-F1
#
_entry.id   AF-A0A0J9YG49-F1
#
_cell.length_a   1.000
_cell.length_b   1.000
_cell.length_c   1.000
_cell.angle_alpha   90.00
_cell.angle_beta   90.00
_cell.angle_gamma   90.00
#
_symmetry.space_group_name_H-M   'P 1'
#
loop_
_entity.id
_entity.type
_entity.pdbx_description
1 polymer ?
#
loop_
_entity_poly.entity_id
_entity_poly.type
_entity_poly.pdbx_seq_one_letter_code
_entity_poly.pdbx_strand_id
1 'polypeptide(L)'
;IDETQTKEVSKTKHMPEASLPASISTPISQTKILPILSRDFDCRSKADGFYSIGCKTEFVACANHRIFFFECPYNLIFNGEAQTCDYAENIKDCSKMIDNEELV
;
A
#
# COMPACT_ATOMS: atom_id res chain seq x y z
N ILE A 1 -14.03 25.46 31.00
CA ILE A 1 -14.38 26.89 30.80
C ILE A 1 -13.14 27.65 31.24
N ASP A 2 -12.04 27.42 30.53
CA ASP A 2 -11.55 28.25 29.42
C ASP A 2 -11.20 29.64 29.93
N GLU A 3 -9.91 29.92 30.07
CA GLU A 3 -9.36 31.07 29.37
C GLU A 3 -7.87 30.88 29.09
N THR A 4 -7.56 31.14 27.84
CA THR A 4 -6.40 30.70 27.10
C THR A 4 -5.27 31.72 27.28
N GLN A 5 -4.09 31.26 27.70
CA GLN A 5 -2.91 32.12 27.82
C GLN A 5 -2.34 32.36 26.42
N THR A 6 -2.45 33.61 25.96
CA THR A 6 -2.05 34.04 24.62
C THR A 6 -0.75 34.84 24.72
N LYS A 7 0.25 34.46 23.89
CA LYS A 7 1.25 35.33 23.23
C LYS A 7 2.37 35.96 24.09
N GLU A 8 3.64 36.13 23.67
CA GLU A 8 4.28 36.21 22.35
C GLU A 8 5.76 35.76 22.43
N VAL A 9 6.32 35.23 21.34
CA VAL A 9 7.74 35.46 21.03
C VAL A 9 7.84 35.89 19.57
N SER A 10 8.08 37.18 19.41
CA SER A 10 8.52 37.81 18.17
C SER A 10 9.83 37.18 17.70
N LYS A 11 9.92 36.77 16.43
CA LYS A 11 11.20 36.78 15.73
C LYS A 11 11.03 37.20 14.27
N THR A 12 11.56 38.39 14.03
CA THR A 12 11.69 39.11 12.77
C THR A 12 12.65 38.39 11.81
N LYS A 13 12.31 38.44 10.51
CA LYS A 13 13.18 38.52 9.31
C LYS A 13 14.38 37.55 9.21
N HIS A 14 14.30 36.58 8.30
CA HIS A 14 14.94 36.55 6.97
C HIS A 14 14.82 35.10 6.43
N MET A 15 14.23 34.90 5.24
CA MET A 15 14.29 33.61 4.55
C MET A 15 15.70 33.46 3.98
N PRO A 16 16.49 32.43 4.33
CA PRO A 16 17.56 32.02 3.45
C PRO A 16 16.91 31.38 2.22
N GLU A 17 17.30 31.85 1.04
CA GLU A 17 16.92 31.29 -0.25
C GLU A 17 17.14 29.77 -0.24
N ALA A 18 16.05 29.02 -0.36
CA ALA A 18 16.13 27.58 -0.59
C ALA A 18 16.68 27.39 -2.02
N SER A 19 17.99 27.23 -2.12
CA SER A 19 18.64 26.79 -3.35
C SER A 19 18.06 25.43 -3.75
N LEU A 20 17.20 25.41 -4.76
CA LEU A 20 16.67 24.19 -5.36
C LEU A 20 17.85 23.37 -5.91
N PRO A 21 18.02 22.10 -5.54
CA PRO A 21 19.00 21.26 -6.20
C PRO A 21 18.58 21.04 -7.66
N ALA A 22 19.55 21.14 -8.57
CA ALA A 22 19.38 20.88 -9.99
C ALA A 22 18.72 19.52 -10.21
N SER A 23 17.74 19.48 -11.11
CA SER A 23 17.00 18.27 -11.47
C SER A 23 17.94 17.23 -12.07
N ILE A 24 18.31 16.25 -11.27
CA ILE A 24 18.94 15.00 -11.73
C ILE A 24 17.84 14.26 -12.50
N SER A 25 17.96 14.22 -13.83
CA SER A 25 17.08 13.43 -14.68
C SER A 25 17.41 11.96 -14.46
N THR A 26 16.72 11.35 -13.50
CA THR A 26 16.70 9.90 -13.35
C THR A 26 15.92 9.31 -14.54
N PRO A 27 16.40 8.21 -15.15
CA PRO A 27 15.58 7.50 -16.14
C PRO A 27 14.35 6.95 -15.43
N ILE A 28 13.16 7.35 -15.90
CA ILE A 28 11.88 6.74 -15.53
C ILE A 28 11.89 5.32 -16.08
N SER A 29 12.40 4.37 -15.29
CA SER A 29 12.32 2.96 -15.62
C SER A 29 11.15 2.35 -14.85
N GLN A 30 10.28 1.69 -15.61
CA GLN A 30 9.14 0.86 -15.21
C GLN A 30 7.80 1.59 -15.01
N THR A 31 6.99 1.57 -16.07
CA THR A 31 5.53 1.64 -15.97
C THR A 31 5.08 0.52 -15.01
N LYS A 32 4.71 0.85 -13.77
CA LYS A 32 4.15 -0.14 -12.83
C LYS A 32 2.84 -0.64 -13.44
N ILE A 33 2.88 -1.82 -14.05
CA ILE A 33 1.69 -2.50 -14.58
C ILE A 33 0.77 -2.75 -13.40
N LEU A 34 -0.49 -2.28 -13.49
CA LEU A 34 -1.47 -2.52 -12.45
C LEU A 34 -1.64 -4.04 -12.28
N PRO A 35 -1.62 -4.57 -11.04
CA PRO A 35 -1.71 -6.00 -10.84
C PRO A 35 -3.07 -6.49 -11.36
N ILE A 36 -3.04 -7.67 -11.99
CA ILE A 36 -4.21 -8.28 -12.62
C ILE A 36 -5.19 -8.66 -11.51
N LEU A 37 -6.26 -7.89 -11.42
CA LEU A 37 -7.35 -8.12 -10.50
C LEU A 37 -8.36 -9.07 -11.16
N SER A 38 -8.95 -9.99 -10.37
CA SER A 38 -10.04 -10.84 -10.85
C SER A 38 -11.17 -9.97 -11.43
N ARG A 39 -11.76 -10.40 -12.55
CA ARG A 39 -12.80 -9.62 -13.26
C ARG A 39 -14.02 -9.27 -12.39
N ASP A 40 -14.22 -10.02 -11.31
CA ASP A 40 -15.36 -9.87 -10.40
C ASP A 40 -15.07 -8.97 -9.18
N PHE A 41 -13.89 -8.37 -9.08
CA PHE A 41 -13.56 -7.47 -7.98
C PHE A 41 -13.95 -6.03 -8.31
N ASP A 42 -14.87 -5.46 -7.54
CA ASP A 42 -15.32 -4.07 -7.68
C ASP A 42 -15.46 -3.41 -6.30
N CYS A 43 -14.76 -2.31 -6.05
CA CYS A 43 -14.89 -1.57 -4.79
C CYS A 43 -16.26 -0.90 -4.61
N ARG A 44 -17.09 -0.79 -5.65
CA ARG A 44 -18.47 -0.30 -5.53
C ARG A 44 -19.38 -1.29 -4.80
N SER A 45 -19.01 -2.57 -4.75
CA SER A 45 -19.78 -3.64 -4.09
C SER A 45 -19.09 -4.17 -2.82
N LYS A 46 -18.05 -3.49 -2.36
CA LYS A 46 -17.24 -3.86 -1.19
C LYS A 46 -17.25 -2.74 -0.16
N ALA A 47 -17.03 -3.09 1.10
CA ALA A 47 -16.81 -2.11 2.16
C ALA A 47 -15.44 -1.42 1.99
N ASP A 48 -15.22 -0.31 2.67
CA ASP A 48 -13.88 0.26 2.76
C ASP A 48 -12.98 -0.66 3.61
N GLY A 49 -11.76 -0.92 3.15
CA GLY A 49 -10.84 -1.86 3.81
C GLY A 49 -9.81 -2.50 2.87
N PHE A 50 -9.00 -3.41 3.41
CA PHE A 50 -7.97 -4.14 2.66
C PHE A 50 -8.42 -5.54 2.25
N TYR A 51 -8.12 -5.90 1.02
CA TYR A 51 -8.56 -7.13 0.39
C TYR A 51 -7.38 -7.85 -0.25
N SER A 52 -7.30 -9.15 0.01
CA SER A 52 -6.43 -10.05 -0.73
C SER A 52 -6.94 -10.22 -2.16
N ILE A 53 -6.01 -10.29 -3.11
CA ILE A 53 -6.28 -10.58 -4.53
C ILE A 53 -5.70 -11.93 -4.94
N GLY A 54 -5.49 -12.81 -3.95
CA GLY A 54 -4.89 -14.13 -4.08
C GLY A 54 -3.55 -14.24 -3.36
N CYS A 55 -2.82 -15.33 -3.64
CA CYS A 55 -1.49 -15.59 -3.09
C CYS A 55 -0.42 -14.76 -3.79
N LYS A 56 -0.54 -13.45 -3.67
CA LYS A 56 0.33 -12.43 -4.28
C LYS A 56 0.87 -11.48 -3.22
N THR A 57 2.02 -10.89 -3.51
CA THR A 57 2.58 -9.82 -2.69
C THR A 57 1.76 -8.55 -2.82
N GLU A 58 1.09 -8.33 -3.96
CA GLU A 58 0.16 -7.24 -4.13
C GLU A 58 -1.21 -7.51 -3.49
N PHE A 59 -1.82 -6.43 -3.00
CA PHE A 59 -3.16 -6.42 -2.45
C PHE A 59 -3.82 -5.07 -2.74
N VAL A 60 -5.11 -4.96 -2.42
CA VAL A 60 -5.88 -3.75 -2.72
C VAL A 60 -6.56 -3.19 -1.49
N ALA A 61 -6.68 -1.87 -1.43
CA ALA A 61 -7.63 -1.22 -0.55
C ALA A 61 -8.81 -0.66 -1.35
N CYS A 62 -10.00 -0.81 -0.80
CA CYS A 62 -11.15 -0.03 -1.22
C CYS A 62 -11.30 1.17 -0.28
N ALA A 63 -11.43 2.36 -0.85
CA ALA A 63 -11.84 3.55 -0.09
C ALA A 63 -12.68 4.45 -0.99
N ASN A 64 -13.86 4.86 -0.52
CA ASN A 64 -14.79 5.70 -1.28
C ASN A 64 -15.09 5.14 -2.69
N HIS A 65 -15.34 3.83 -2.78
CA HIS A 65 -15.59 3.09 -4.02
C HIS A 65 -14.42 3.11 -5.04
N ARG A 66 -13.20 3.44 -4.61
CA ARG A 66 -11.99 3.44 -5.44
C ARG A 66 -11.01 2.37 -4.99
N ILE A 67 -10.30 1.79 -5.97
CA ILE A 67 -9.26 0.79 -5.76
C ILE A 67 -7.91 1.50 -5.59
N PHE A 68 -7.15 1.08 -4.59
CA PHE A 68 -5.77 1.49 -4.36
C PHE A 68 -4.90 0.24 -4.25
N PHE A 69 -3.77 0.22 -4.96
CA PHE A 69 -2.86 -0.94 -4.98
C PHE A 69 -1.72 -0.78 -3.99
N PHE A 70 -1.44 -1.85 -3.26
CA PHE A 70 -0.36 -1.96 -2.30
C PHE A 70 0.41 -3.24 -2.54
N GLU A 71 1.58 -3.33 -1.92
CA GLU A 71 2.49 -4.45 -2.04
C GLU A 71 3.13 -4.70 -0.69
N CYS A 72 3.11 -5.95 -0.26
CA CYS A 72 3.73 -6.39 0.97
C CYS A 72 5.26 -6.35 0.87
N PRO A 73 5.97 -5.98 1.95
CA PRO A 73 7.43 -6.00 1.96
C PRO A 73 7.97 -7.44 1.99
N TYR A 74 9.26 -7.60 1.67
CA TYR A 74 10.02 -8.86 1.82
C TYR A 74 9.38 -10.10 1.19
N ASN A 75 8.63 -9.94 0.09
CA ASN A 75 7.88 -11.01 -0.59
C ASN A 75 6.83 -11.71 0.29
N LEU A 76 6.34 -11.04 1.33
CA LEU A 76 5.22 -11.53 2.12
C LEU A 76 3.92 -11.44 1.31
N ILE A 77 2.92 -12.21 1.71
CA ILE A 77 1.61 -12.27 1.07
C ILE A 77 0.58 -11.61 1.98
N PHE A 78 -0.35 -10.84 1.41
CA PHE A 78 -1.39 -10.22 2.23
C PHE A 78 -2.39 -11.28 2.73
N ASN A 79 -2.40 -11.49 4.05
CA ASN A 79 -3.38 -12.32 4.74
C ASN A 79 -4.65 -11.50 4.97
N GLY A 80 -5.68 -11.75 4.16
CA GLY A 80 -6.97 -11.06 4.26
C GLY A 80 -7.74 -11.35 5.56
N GLU A 81 -7.50 -12.50 6.21
CA GLU A 81 -8.14 -12.86 7.49
C GLU A 81 -7.46 -12.11 8.66
N ALA A 82 -6.13 -12.07 8.66
CA ALA A 82 -5.34 -11.38 9.70
C ALA A 82 -5.13 -9.88 9.44
N GLN A 83 -5.51 -9.38 8.26
CA GLN A 83 -5.32 -7.99 7.82
C GLN A 83 -3.85 -7.53 7.91
N THR A 84 -2.91 -8.42 7.59
CA THR A 84 -1.46 -8.14 7.63
C THR A 84 -0.71 -8.92 6.54
N CYS A 85 0.49 -8.48 6.20
CA CYS A 85 1.41 -9.26 5.39
C CYS A 85 2.00 -10.40 6.22
N ASP A 86 1.95 -11.61 5.69
CA ASP A 86 2.36 -12.83 6.38
C ASP A 86 3.03 -13.82 5.40
N TYR A 87 3.66 -14.86 5.93
CA TYR A 87 4.20 -15.95 5.12
C TYR A 87 3.06 -16.74 4.46
N ALA A 88 3.28 -17.21 3.23
CA ALA A 88 2.29 -17.97 2.47
C ALA A 88 1.80 -19.22 3.23
N GLU A 89 2.68 -19.84 4.01
CA GLU A 89 2.40 -21.00 4.88
C GLU A 89 1.34 -20.71 5.95
N ASN A 90 1.25 -19.46 6.42
CA ASN A 90 0.29 -19.03 7.43
C ASN A 90 -1.09 -18.68 6.84
N ILE A 91 -1.24 -18.73 5.53
CA ILE A 91 -2.47 -18.38 4.82
C ILE A 91 -3.09 -19.67 4.26
N LYS A 92 -4.27 -20.05 4.77
CA LYS A 92 -4.96 -21.33 4.46
C LYS A 92 -5.10 -21.62 2.95
N ASP A 93 -5.26 -20.58 2.14
CA ASP A 93 -5.43 -20.73 0.69
C ASP A 93 -4.09 -20.78 -0.07
N CYS A 94 -3.00 -20.31 0.53
CA CYS A 94 -1.68 -20.24 -0.09
C CYS A 94 -0.74 -21.36 0.36
N SER A 95 -0.98 -21.94 1.54
CA SER A 95 -0.22 -23.09 2.03
C SER A 95 -0.36 -24.35 1.15
N LYS A 96 -1.39 -24.40 0.30
CA LYS A 96 -1.63 -25.49 -0.66
C LYS A 96 -0.65 -25.51 -1.86
N MET A 97 0.21 -24.49 -2.00
CA MET A 97 1.18 -24.39 -3.10
C MET A 97 2.59 -24.89 -2.73
N ILE A 98 2.77 -25.49 -1.55
CA ILE A 98 4.07 -26.05 -1.10
C ILE A 98 4.05 -27.59 -1.06
N ASP A 99 2.94 -28.23 -1.41
CA ASP A 99 2.89 -29.66 -1.67
C ASP A 99 2.78 -29.91 -3.19
N ASN A 100 3.92 -30.23 -3.80
CA ASN A 100 4.12 -30.91 -5.09
C ASN A 100 4.44 -30.05 -6.33
N GLU A 101 5.73 -29.97 -6.64
CA GLU A 101 6.20 -30.30 -7.99
C GLU A 101 5.80 -31.76 -8.28
N GLU A 102 4.71 -31.98 -9.01
CA GLU A 102 4.58 -33.02 -10.05
C GLU A 102 3.21 -32.89 -10.75
N LEU A 103 3.22 -32.39 -11.98
CA LEU A 103 2.27 -32.85 -13.00
C LEU A 103 3.11 -33.62 -14.02
N VAL A 104 3.27 -34.92 -13.78
CA VAL A 104 3.55 -35.92 -14.82
C VAL A 104 2.22 -36.60 -15.15
#